data_AF-A0A5C5TRB6-F1
#
_entry.id   AF-A0A5C5TRB6-F1
#
_cell.length_a   1.000
_cell.length_b   1.000
_cell.length_c   1.000
_cell.angle_alpha   90.00
_cell.angle_beta   90.00
_cell.angle_gamma   90.00
#
_symmetry.space_group_name_H-M   'P 1'
#
loop_
_entity.id
_entity.type
_entity.pdbx_description
1 polymer ?
#
loop_
_entity_poly.entity_id
_entity_poly.type
_entity_poly.pdbx_seq_one_letter_code
_entity_poly.pdbx_strand_id
1 'polypeptide(L)'
;MLQPGPRNLITDVDGILVGNADDHRVRSGTTVVLCEQPACAAVDVRGGAPGTRETDLLDPVCRVDAIDAIALSGGSAFGLSAADGVMKWLREHGRGIPVGPIAVPIVPTAILFDLLNGGDKDWAWPPYRELGHAATAAASKDFALGNAGAGLGAKAGNLKGGLGSASAVDVQSGLQVGALVAVNARGFTTMGDLPQFWAWALEQGSEFGGLPPPPRGLELRVSHRRGELTHDDVRPAEAAADDPRGNTTIAVVATNARLDKATCRRLAVMAQDGLARAIRPVHTPQDGDSVFALATGQLGQTMDPLMIAELGTLAADCLARAVARAIYHARTLGGFPSWQEMFGR
;
A
#
# COMPACT_ATOMS: atom_id res chain seq x y z
N MET A 1 12.64 18.06 14.47
CA MET A 1 13.42 17.51 13.33
C MET A 1 12.77 16.20 12.94
N LEU A 2 12.33 16.11 11.69
CA LEU A 2 11.67 14.93 11.17
C LEU A 2 12.65 13.76 11.03
N GLN A 3 12.31 12.62 11.59
CA GLN A 3 13.10 11.39 11.53
C GLN A 3 12.17 10.17 11.43
N PRO A 4 12.66 8.98 11.04
CA PRO A 4 11.85 7.78 11.08
C PRO A 4 11.34 7.56 12.52
N GLY A 5 10.09 7.09 12.64
CA GLY A 5 9.60 6.62 13.93
C GLY A 5 10.40 5.41 14.44
N PRO A 6 10.21 5.01 15.71
CA PRO A 6 11.02 3.97 16.33
C PRO A 6 10.94 2.61 15.63
N ARG A 7 9.81 2.27 14.99
CA ARG A 7 9.68 1.06 14.16
C ARG A 7 9.94 1.33 12.69
N ASN A 8 9.86 2.60 12.30
CA ASN A 8 9.77 3.03 10.91
C ASN A 8 8.60 2.31 10.21
N LEU A 9 7.44 2.21 10.85
CA LEU A 9 6.25 1.55 10.33
C LEU A 9 5.05 2.49 10.47
N ILE A 10 3.99 2.28 9.69
CA ILE A 10 2.74 3.07 9.79
C ILE A 10 2.15 3.06 11.21
N THR A 11 2.44 2.03 11.98
CA THR A 11 2.05 1.82 13.38
C THR A 11 2.78 2.71 14.38
N ASP A 12 3.78 3.47 13.94
CA ASP A 12 4.33 4.61 14.69
C ASP A 12 3.34 5.78 14.78
N VAL A 13 2.26 5.76 13.98
CA VAL A 13 1.10 6.63 14.18
C VAL A 13 0.23 6.07 15.30
N ASP A 14 -0.04 6.89 16.31
CA ASP A 14 -0.85 6.50 17.46
C ASP A 14 -2.27 6.10 17.02
N GLY A 15 -2.79 5.01 17.59
CA GLY A 15 -4.09 4.46 17.22
C GLY A 15 -4.08 3.54 16.00
N ILE A 16 -2.95 3.29 15.33
CA ILE A 16 -2.88 2.41 14.16
C ILE A 16 -2.24 1.06 14.51
N LEU A 17 -2.88 -0.02 14.08
CA LEU A 17 -2.41 -1.41 14.11
C LEU A 17 -2.45 -2.00 12.69
N VAL A 18 -1.60 -2.99 12.42
CA VAL A 18 -1.58 -3.70 11.13
C VAL A 18 -1.48 -5.19 11.37
N GLY A 19 -2.28 -5.97 10.63
CA GLY A 19 -2.20 -7.42 10.65
C GLY A 19 -2.16 -8.01 9.26
N ASN A 20 -1.45 -9.13 9.12
CA ASN A 20 -1.24 -9.86 7.88
C ASN A 20 -1.75 -11.29 8.03
N ALA A 21 -2.37 -11.83 6.99
CA ALA A 21 -2.64 -13.25 6.86
C ALA A 21 -2.37 -13.71 5.43
N ASP A 22 -1.82 -14.93 5.31
CA ASP A 22 -1.21 -15.43 4.10
C ASP A 22 -1.66 -16.88 3.81
N ASP A 23 -1.89 -17.20 2.54
CA ASP A 23 -1.99 -18.58 2.04
C ASP A 23 -0.84 -18.81 1.04
N HIS A 24 0.18 -19.57 1.46
CA HIS A 24 1.35 -19.87 0.63
C HIS A 24 1.07 -20.86 -0.51
N ARG A 25 0.03 -21.69 -0.40
CA ARG A 25 -0.39 -22.59 -1.49
C ARG A 25 -0.98 -21.76 -2.63
N VAL A 26 -1.84 -20.82 -2.29
CA VAL A 26 -2.42 -19.85 -3.24
C VAL A 26 -1.42 -18.76 -3.61
N ARG A 27 -0.37 -18.54 -2.81
CA ARG A 27 0.60 -17.43 -2.92
C ARG A 27 -0.09 -16.07 -2.89
N SER A 28 -1.01 -15.88 -1.96
CA SER A 28 -1.76 -14.64 -1.84
C SER A 28 -2.07 -14.37 -0.37
N GLY A 29 -2.47 -13.16 -0.05
CA GLY A 29 -2.71 -12.76 1.33
C GLY A 29 -3.52 -11.48 1.43
N THR A 30 -3.83 -11.13 2.68
CA THR A 30 -4.58 -9.94 3.05
C THR A 30 -3.83 -9.21 4.16
N THR A 31 -3.79 -7.89 4.05
CA THR A 31 -3.27 -6.97 5.07
C THR A 31 -4.41 -6.06 5.52
N VAL A 32 -4.59 -5.92 6.84
CA VAL A 32 -5.61 -5.06 7.43
C VAL A 32 -4.93 -3.95 8.23
N VAL A 33 -5.30 -2.71 7.95
CA VAL A 33 -4.98 -1.56 8.81
C VAL A 33 -6.17 -1.35 9.73
N LEU A 34 -5.98 -1.58 11.03
CA LEU A 34 -7.01 -1.49 12.06
C LEU A 34 -6.75 -0.26 12.92
N CYS A 35 -7.75 0.59 13.07
CA CYS A 35 -7.70 1.72 14.00
C CYS A 35 -8.09 1.22 15.40
N GLU A 36 -7.44 1.67 16.46
CA GLU A 36 -7.83 1.34 17.85
C GLU A 36 -9.13 2.06 18.23
N GLN A 37 -9.37 3.23 17.64
CA GLN A 37 -10.60 3.99 17.67
C GLN A 37 -10.97 4.38 16.23
N PRO A 38 -12.25 4.55 15.87
CA PRO A 38 -12.63 4.98 14.54
C PRO A 38 -11.87 6.25 14.11
N ALA A 39 -11.23 6.21 12.95
CA ALA A 39 -10.41 7.30 12.44
C ALA A 39 -11.06 7.95 11.22
N CYS A 40 -10.89 9.26 11.07
CA CYS A 40 -11.35 9.98 9.88
C CYS A 40 -10.65 9.41 8.64
N ALA A 41 -11.40 9.18 7.57
CA ALA A 41 -10.88 8.48 6.40
C ALA A 41 -11.33 9.09 5.07
N ALA A 42 -10.44 8.96 4.08
CA ALA A 42 -10.72 9.30 2.69
C ALA A 42 -9.94 8.38 1.76
N VAL A 43 -10.25 8.42 0.47
CA VAL A 43 -9.53 7.66 -0.56
C VAL A 43 -9.33 8.52 -1.80
N ASP A 44 -8.20 8.29 -2.46
CA ASP A 44 -7.96 8.72 -3.83
C ASP A 44 -7.63 7.49 -4.69
N VAL A 45 -8.53 7.18 -5.63
CA VAL A 45 -8.36 6.09 -6.61
C VAL A 45 -7.88 6.73 -7.91
N ARG A 46 -6.69 6.34 -8.37
CA ARG A 46 -6.00 7.02 -9.47
C ARG A 46 -5.65 6.12 -10.65
N GLY A 47 -5.46 4.82 -10.41
CA GLY A 47 -5.26 3.86 -11.48
C GLY A 47 -6.50 3.69 -12.37
N GLY A 48 -6.30 3.29 -13.63
CA GLY A 48 -7.39 3.12 -14.60
C GLY A 48 -8.23 1.85 -14.48
N ALA A 49 -7.79 0.86 -13.70
CA ALA A 49 -8.48 -0.42 -13.50
C ALA A 49 -8.60 -0.78 -12.01
N PRO A 50 -9.28 0.04 -11.18
CA PRO A 50 -9.39 -0.21 -9.75
C PRO A 50 -10.31 -1.39 -9.44
N GLY A 51 -9.93 -2.19 -8.44
CA GLY A 51 -10.84 -3.09 -7.75
C GLY A 51 -11.01 -2.60 -6.32
N THR A 52 -12.16 -2.00 -6.02
CA THR A 52 -12.42 -1.39 -4.72
C THR A 52 -13.80 -1.76 -4.19
N ARG A 53 -13.95 -1.63 -2.88
CA ARG A 53 -15.23 -1.73 -2.17
C ARG A 53 -15.35 -0.57 -1.20
N GLU A 54 -16.57 -0.02 -1.11
CA GLU A 54 -16.94 0.97 -0.11
C GLU A 54 -16.10 2.26 -0.16
N THR A 55 -15.73 2.70 -1.36
CA THR A 55 -15.01 3.97 -1.60
C THR A 55 -15.94 5.18 -1.62
N ASP A 56 -17.15 5.04 -2.16
CA ASP A 56 -18.09 6.17 -2.34
C ASP A 56 -18.50 6.81 -1.01
N LEU A 57 -18.66 6.01 0.05
CA LEU A 57 -18.98 6.53 1.38
C LEU A 57 -17.86 7.39 1.99
N LEU A 58 -16.63 7.25 1.49
CA LEU A 58 -15.48 8.07 1.89
C LEU A 58 -15.44 9.41 1.18
N ASP A 59 -16.33 9.67 0.21
CA ASP A 59 -16.44 11.00 -0.40
C ASP A 59 -16.80 12.04 0.69
N PRO A 60 -16.14 13.21 0.74
CA PRO A 60 -16.40 14.25 1.74
C PRO A 60 -17.86 14.71 1.85
N VAL A 61 -18.70 14.50 0.82
CA VAL A 61 -20.14 14.83 0.89
C VAL A 61 -21.00 13.75 1.55
N CYS A 62 -20.43 12.55 1.77
CA CYS A 62 -21.13 11.41 2.37
C CYS A 62 -20.97 11.38 3.90
N ARG A 63 -21.99 10.82 4.57
CA ARG A 63 -22.16 10.84 6.04
C ARG A 63 -21.11 10.09 6.86
N VAL A 64 -20.44 9.09 6.30
CA VAL A 64 -19.49 8.27 7.07
C VAL A 64 -18.20 9.07 7.30
N ASP A 65 -18.00 9.57 8.53
CA ASP A 65 -16.83 10.38 8.87
C ASP A 65 -15.62 9.53 9.26
N ALA A 66 -15.85 8.42 9.94
CA ALA A 66 -14.80 7.58 10.48
C ALA A 66 -15.07 6.09 10.24
N ILE A 67 -13.98 5.32 10.10
CA ILE A 67 -14.00 3.88 9.88
C ILE A 67 -13.10 3.16 10.88
N ASP A 68 -13.38 1.89 11.11
CA ASP A 68 -12.61 1.04 12.01
C ASP A 68 -11.39 0.41 11.33
N ALA A 69 -11.48 0.08 10.04
CA ALA A 69 -10.43 -0.66 9.35
C ALA A 69 -10.43 -0.43 7.83
N ILE A 70 -9.28 -0.67 7.21
CA ILE A 70 -9.10 -0.78 5.75
C ILE A 70 -8.49 -2.14 5.45
N ALA A 71 -8.99 -2.82 4.43
CA ALA A 71 -8.41 -4.07 3.93
C ALA A 71 -7.68 -3.85 2.59
N LEU A 72 -6.46 -4.38 2.50
CA LEU A 72 -5.68 -4.49 1.28
C LEU A 72 -5.53 -5.99 0.98
N SER A 73 -5.89 -6.46 -0.21
CA SER A 73 -5.85 -7.91 -0.49
C SER A 73 -5.31 -8.23 -1.88
N GLY A 74 -4.64 -9.38 -2.01
CA GLY A 74 -4.46 -10.04 -3.30
C GLY A 74 -5.78 -10.61 -3.83
N GLY A 75 -5.72 -11.39 -4.90
CA GLY A 75 -6.86 -12.13 -5.44
C GLY A 75 -7.69 -11.42 -6.49
N SER A 76 -7.29 -10.24 -6.92
CA SER A 76 -8.12 -9.38 -7.78
C SER A 76 -9.53 -9.21 -7.17
N ALA A 77 -10.58 -9.15 -7.98
CA ALA A 77 -11.95 -8.94 -7.51
C ALA A 77 -12.41 -9.97 -6.45
N PHE A 78 -11.91 -11.21 -6.45
CA PHE A 78 -12.21 -12.19 -5.39
C PHE A 78 -11.71 -11.75 -4.02
N GLY A 79 -10.61 -10.99 -3.99
CA GLY A 79 -10.03 -10.39 -2.80
C GLY A 79 -10.93 -9.40 -2.08
N LEU A 80 -11.94 -8.83 -2.76
CA LEU A 80 -12.91 -7.93 -2.14
C LEU A 80 -13.71 -8.64 -1.03
N SER A 81 -13.76 -9.97 -1.03
CA SER A 81 -14.37 -10.77 0.05
C SER A 81 -13.57 -10.73 1.36
N ALA A 82 -12.32 -10.25 1.37
CA ALA A 82 -11.59 -9.95 2.60
C ALA A 82 -12.36 -9.02 3.52
N ALA A 83 -13.07 -8.04 2.94
CA ALA A 83 -13.95 -7.14 3.69
C ALA A 83 -14.97 -7.90 4.55
N ASP A 84 -15.54 -9.01 4.06
CA ASP A 84 -16.52 -9.80 4.82
C ASP A 84 -15.87 -10.42 6.08
N GLY A 85 -14.61 -10.85 5.97
CA GLY A 85 -13.83 -11.38 7.08
C GLY A 85 -13.55 -10.32 8.15
N VAL A 86 -13.14 -9.13 7.71
CA VAL A 86 -12.91 -7.99 8.59
C VAL A 86 -14.22 -7.56 9.26
N MET A 87 -15.32 -7.47 8.50
CA MET A 87 -16.65 -7.14 9.03
C MET A 87 -17.09 -8.16 10.10
N LYS A 88 -16.87 -9.46 9.87
CA LYS A 88 -17.14 -10.51 10.85
C LYS A 88 -16.36 -10.27 12.14
N TRP A 89 -15.05 -10.00 12.05
CA TRP A 89 -14.22 -9.73 13.23
C TRP A 89 -14.69 -8.48 13.97
N LEU A 90 -14.95 -7.37 13.26
CA LEU A 90 -15.44 -6.12 13.86
C LEU A 90 -16.78 -6.34 14.57
N ARG A 91 -17.70 -7.10 13.96
CA ARG A 91 -19.00 -7.44 14.55
C ARG A 91 -18.89 -8.28 15.81
N GLU A 92 -17.95 -9.22 15.85
CA GLU A 92 -17.63 -10.04 17.04
C GLU A 92 -17.10 -9.18 18.20
N HIS A 93 -16.46 -8.04 17.89
CA HIS A 93 -15.91 -7.10 18.86
C HIS A 93 -16.80 -5.87 19.09
N GLY A 94 -18.03 -5.87 18.60
CA GLY A 94 -19.00 -4.79 18.82
C GLY A 94 -18.62 -3.46 18.14
N ARG A 95 -17.80 -3.50 17.10
CA ARG A 95 -17.31 -2.31 16.37
C ARG A 95 -18.10 -2.08 15.09
N GLY A 96 -18.24 -0.81 14.70
CA GLY A 96 -18.97 -0.38 13.51
C GLY A 96 -19.72 0.93 13.73
N ILE A 97 -20.34 1.42 12.66
CA ILE A 97 -21.11 2.66 12.69
C ILE A 97 -22.46 2.41 13.38
N PRO A 98 -22.85 3.24 14.36
CA PRO A 98 -24.11 3.08 15.05
C PRO A 98 -25.30 3.43 14.14
N VAL A 99 -26.19 2.46 13.95
CA VAL A 99 -27.48 2.59 13.27
C VAL A 99 -28.57 2.16 14.26
N GLY A 100 -29.02 3.12 15.08
CA GLY A 100 -29.86 2.82 16.23
C GLY A 100 -29.10 1.90 17.21
N PRO A 101 -29.66 0.73 17.59
CA PRO A 101 -28.99 -0.22 18.49
C PRO A 101 -27.99 -1.15 17.77
N ILE A 102 -27.87 -1.08 16.44
CA ILE A 102 -27.03 -1.97 15.64
C ILE A 102 -25.72 -1.27 15.30
N ALA A 103 -24.58 -1.91 15.55
CA ALA A 103 -23.29 -1.50 14.99
C ALA A 103 -23.10 -2.16 13.62
N VAL A 104 -22.92 -1.35 12.57
CA VAL A 104 -22.72 -1.80 11.19
C VAL A 104 -21.25 -1.57 10.81
N PRO A 105 -20.42 -2.62 10.73
CA PRO A 105 -19.05 -2.48 10.26
C PRO A 105 -19.01 -2.04 8.80
N ILE A 106 -18.13 -1.08 8.49
CA ILE A 106 -17.86 -0.60 7.14
C ILE A 106 -16.36 -0.76 6.91
N VAL A 107 -15.99 -1.46 5.83
CA VAL A 107 -14.60 -1.84 5.55
C VAL A 107 -14.24 -1.48 4.11
N PRO A 108 -13.76 -0.25 3.88
CA PRO A 108 -13.16 0.13 2.61
C PRO A 108 -12.03 -0.83 2.27
N THR A 109 -12.02 -1.28 1.01
CA THR A 109 -11.08 -2.31 0.55
C THR A 109 -10.56 -1.95 -0.83
N ALA A 110 -9.28 -2.24 -1.07
CA ALA A 110 -8.71 -2.28 -2.41
C ALA A 110 -7.95 -3.58 -2.63
N ILE A 111 -7.91 -4.03 -3.87
CA ILE A 111 -7.28 -5.29 -4.25
C ILE A 111 -6.14 -5.09 -5.25
N LEU A 112 -5.25 -6.06 -5.28
CA LEU A 112 -4.26 -6.23 -6.33
C LEU A 112 -4.42 -7.58 -7.02
N PHE A 113 -3.93 -7.67 -8.26
CA PHE A 113 -3.98 -8.89 -9.04
C PHE A 113 -2.71 -9.74 -8.84
N ASP A 114 -2.87 -10.91 -8.24
CA ASP A 114 -1.80 -11.91 -8.08
C ASP A 114 -2.25 -13.31 -8.53
N LEU A 115 -3.30 -13.39 -9.34
CA LEU A 115 -3.89 -14.66 -9.74
C LEU A 115 -2.98 -15.50 -10.65
N LEU A 116 -2.04 -14.87 -11.36
CA LEU A 116 -1.12 -15.50 -12.31
C LEU A 116 0.32 -15.65 -11.76
N ASN A 117 0.48 -15.80 -10.44
CA ASN A 117 1.79 -15.91 -9.77
C ASN A 117 2.27 -17.36 -9.54
N GLY A 118 1.58 -18.35 -10.12
CA GLY A 118 1.93 -19.77 -10.02
C GLY A 118 1.56 -20.45 -8.69
N GLY A 119 0.80 -19.79 -7.81
CA GLY A 119 0.13 -20.47 -6.70
C GLY A 119 -1.15 -21.16 -7.17
N ASP A 120 -1.61 -22.15 -6.42
CA ASP A 120 -2.80 -22.95 -6.73
C ASP A 120 -4.08 -22.10 -6.63
N LYS A 121 -4.75 -21.92 -7.76
CA LYS A 121 -6.02 -21.18 -7.87
C LYS A 121 -7.22 -22.10 -8.10
N ASP A 122 -7.04 -23.42 -8.03
CA ASP A 122 -8.11 -24.40 -8.16
C ASP A 122 -8.85 -24.56 -6.82
N TRP A 123 -9.49 -23.49 -6.39
CA TRP A 123 -10.31 -23.45 -5.19
C TRP A 123 -11.79 -23.43 -5.58
N ALA A 124 -12.63 -24.07 -4.76
CA ALA A 124 -14.08 -23.99 -4.92
C ALA A 124 -14.63 -22.62 -4.47
N TRP A 125 -14.00 -22.03 -3.44
CA TRP A 125 -14.27 -20.68 -2.94
C TRP A 125 -12.95 -20.00 -2.55
N PRO A 126 -12.74 -18.70 -2.82
CA PRO A 126 -11.46 -18.06 -2.57
C PRO A 126 -11.23 -17.84 -1.07
N PRO A 127 -9.97 -17.84 -0.59
CA PRO A 127 -9.65 -17.84 0.84
C PRO A 127 -9.75 -16.45 1.51
N TYR A 128 -10.06 -15.40 0.75
CA TYR A 128 -9.85 -14.03 1.19
C TYR A 128 -10.75 -13.61 2.36
N ARG A 129 -11.95 -14.18 2.48
CA ARG A 129 -12.81 -13.95 3.66
C ARG A 129 -12.12 -14.43 4.94
N GLU A 130 -11.59 -15.64 4.93
CA GLU A 130 -10.90 -16.23 6.08
C GLU A 130 -9.60 -15.49 6.36
N LEU A 131 -8.86 -15.11 5.31
CA LEU A 131 -7.64 -14.29 5.44
C LEU A 131 -7.94 -12.90 6.01
N GLY A 132 -9.02 -12.24 5.61
CA GLY A 132 -9.43 -10.93 6.16
C GLY A 132 -9.76 -11.00 7.65
N HIS A 133 -10.46 -12.06 8.10
CA HIS A 133 -10.73 -12.28 9.52
C HIS A 133 -9.43 -12.52 10.30
N ALA A 134 -8.58 -13.43 9.81
CA ALA A 134 -7.30 -13.77 10.44
C ALA A 134 -6.34 -12.58 10.50
N ALA A 135 -6.23 -11.79 9.43
CA ALA A 135 -5.40 -10.59 9.37
C ALA A 135 -5.87 -9.55 10.39
N THR A 136 -7.18 -9.38 10.56
CA THR A 136 -7.73 -8.45 11.58
C THR A 136 -7.41 -8.93 12.99
N ALA A 137 -7.56 -10.23 13.25
CA ALA A 137 -7.23 -10.83 14.55
C ALA A 137 -5.73 -10.75 14.90
N ALA A 138 -4.87 -10.72 13.89
CA ALA A 138 -3.42 -10.61 14.04
C ALA A 138 -2.91 -9.16 14.11
N ALA A 139 -3.79 -8.15 14.12
CA ALA A 139 -3.37 -6.75 14.06
C ALA A 139 -2.54 -6.33 15.28
N SER A 140 -1.31 -5.84 15.05
CA SER A 140 -0.36 -5.42 16.08
C SER A 140 0.44 -4.20 15.65
N LYS A 141 1.29 -3.68 16.57
CA LYS A 141 2.23 -2.59 16.28
C LYS A 141 3.41 -3.05 15.42
N ASP A 142 3.84 -4.29 15.58
CA ASP A 142 4.94 -4.88 14.81
C ASP A 142 4.36 -5.85 13.78
N PHE A 143 4.84 -5.81 12.54
CA PHE A 143 4.39 -6.69 11.46
C PHE A 143 5.50 -6.86 10.41
N ALA A 144 5.44 -7.97 9.66
CA ALA A 144 6.42 -8.30 8.64
C ALA A 144 6.23 -7.47 7.35
N LEU A 145 7.35 -7.16 6.68
CA LEU A 145 7.42 -6.54 5.34
C LEU A 145 7.88 -7.58 4.30
N GLY A 146 7.84 -7.21 3.01
CA GLY A 146 8.21 -8.06 1.89
C GLY A 146 7.10 -9.05 1.55
N ASN A 147 7.35 -10.35 1.74
CA ASN A 147 6.41 -11.42 1.40
C ASN A 147 5.40 -11.66 2.54
N ALA A 148 4.57 -10.67 2.84
CA ALA A 148 3.57 -10.74 3.91
C ALA A 148 2.25 -10.11 3.49
N GLY A 149 1.13 -10.69 3.94
CA GLY A 149 -0.23 -10.28 3.63
C GLY A 149 -0.44 -10.01 2.13
N ALA A 150 -1.00 -8.84 1.81
CA ALA A 150 -1.23 -8.43 0.42
C ALA A 150 0.06 -8.41 -0.44
N GLY A 151 1.24 -8.32 0.18
CA GLY A 151 2.52 -8.34 -0.50
C GLY A 151 3.02 -9.73 -0.92
N LEU A 152 2.46 -10.82 -0.39
CA LEU A 152 2.96 -12.17 -0.63
C LEU A 152 3.00 -12.50 -2.12
N GLY A 153 1.87 -12.32 -2.81
CA GLY A 153 1.71 -12.64 -4.23
C GLY A 153 2.19 -11.56 -5.20
N ALA A 154 2.57 -10.39 -4.70
CA ALA A 154 2.79 -9.19 -5.50
C ALA A 154 4.07 -9.24 -6.36
N LYS A 155 4.03 -8.60 -7.54
CA LYS A 155 5.13 -8.41 -8.50
C LYS A 155 5.24 -6.93 -8.87
N ALA A 156 6.44 -6.36 -8.88
CA ALA A 156 6.67 -4.97 -9.25
C ALA A 156 7.67 -4.87 -10.41
N GLY A 157 7.20 -4.54 -11.61
CA GLY A 157 8.03 -4.51 -12.80
C GLY A 157 8.67 -5.88 -13.09
N ASN A 158 10.00 -5.94 -13.06
CA ASN A 158 10.81 -7.17 -13.22
C ASN A 158 11.14 -7.87 -11.89
N LEU A 159 10.79 -7.28 -10.75
CA LEU A 159 11.15 -7.76 -9.43
C LEU A 159 9.95 -8.36 -8.69
N LYS A 160 10.25 -9.17 -7.68
CA LYS A 160 9.28 -9.51 -6.64
C LYS A 160 8.80 -8.23 -5.95
N GLY A 161 7.48 -8.04 -5.97
CA GLY A 161 6.80 -6.98 -5.22
C GLY A 161 6.73 -7.31 -3.73
N GLY A 162 6.02 -6.52 -2.95
CA GLY A 162 5.90 -6.82 -1.52
C GLY A 162 5.03 -5.86 -0.75
N LEU A 163 4.99 -6.08 0.56
CA LEU A 163 4.42 -5.17 1.55
C LEU A 163 5.53 -4.29 2.11
N GLY A 164 5.36 -2.97 2.06
CA GLY A 164 6.31 -2.01 2.57
C GLY A 164 5.64 -1.02 3.50
N SER A 165 6.42 -0.46 4.41
CA SER A 165 5.95 0.59 5.31
C SER A 165 7.11 1.54 5.63
N ALA A 166 6.78 2.76 6.00
CA ALA A 166 7.72 3.75 6.52
C ALA A 166 6.97 4.77 7.36
N SER A 167 7.68 5.48 8.23
CA SER A 167 7.10 6.57 9.01
C SER A 167 8.04 7.76 9.12
N ALA A 168 7.48 8.87 9.58
CA ALA A 168 8.17 10.08 9.93
C ALA A 168 7.50 10.69 11.18
N VAL A 169 8.30 11.02 12.18
CA VAL A 169 7.86 11.62 13.44
C VAL A 169 8.66 12.89 13.66
N ASP A 170 7.95 14.00 13.92
CA ASP A 170 8.57 15.20 14.44
C ASP A 170 8.47 15.22 15.96
N VAL A 171 9.62 15.07 16.62
CA VAL A 171 9.73 15.03 18.08
C VAL A 171 9.39 16.37 18.76
N GLN A 172 9.37 17.48 18.02
CA GLN A 172 9.08 18.80 18.58
C GLN A 172 7.58 19.08 18.60
N SER A 173 6.88 18.88 17.48
CA SER A 173 5.43 19.07 17.39
C SER A 173 4.63 17.85 17.86
N GLY A 174 5.22 16.66 17.87
CA GLY A 174 4.52 15.40 18.06
C GLY A 174 3.76 14.93 16.82
N LEU A 175 3.93 15.58 15.67
CA LEU A 175 3.32 15.17 14.40
C LEU A 175 3.87 13.80 13.97
N GLN A 176 2.97 12.90 13.61
CA GLN A 176 3.30 11.56 13.12
C GLN A 176 2.66 11.34 11.76
N VAL A 177 3.42 10.76 10.83
CA VAL A 177 2.96 10.32 9.52
C VAL A 177 3.50 8.93 9.25
N GLY A 178 2.67 8.06 8.71
CA GLY A 178 3.03 6.69 8.37
C GLY A 178 2.44 6.29 7.03
N ALA A 179 3.10 5.38 6.33
CA ALA A 179 2.61 4.79 5.09
C ALA A 179 2.78 3.27 5.12
N LEU A 180 1.83 2.56 4.52
CA LEU A 180 1.83 1.13 4.27
C LEU A 180 1.39 0.92 2.82
N VAL A 181 2.05 0.02 2.09
CA VAL A 181 1.77 -0.21 0.68
C VAL A 181 2.01 -1.67 0.29
N ALA A 182 1.11 -2.25 -0.49
CA ALA A 182 1.35 -3.48 -1.22
C ALA A 182 1.64 -3.15 -2.69
N VAL A 183 2.85 -3.46 -3.14
CA VAL A 183 3.38 -3.04 -4.45
C VAL A 183 3.28 -4.18 -5.46
N ASN A 184 2.23 -4.16 -6.28
CA ASN A 184 2.05 -5.04 -7.45
C ASN A 184 2.11 -4.23 -8.76
N ALA A 185 3.03 -3.28 -8.83
CA ALA A 185 3.10 -2.27 -9.88
C ALA A 185 3.47 -2.84 -11.25
N ARG A 186 2.93 -2.24 -12.31
CA ARG A 186 3.47 -2.41 -13.65
C ARG A 186 4.82 -1.72 -13.74
N GLY A 187 4.93 -0.49 -13.22
CA GLY A 187 6.18 0.24 -13.24
C GLY A 187 7.34 -0.46 -12.55
N PHE A 188 8.54 -0.08 -12.98
CA PHE A 188 9.78 -0.43 -12.31
C PHE A 188 9.95 0.42 -11.07
N THR A 189 10.49 -0.18 -10.01
CA THR A 189 10.84 0.50 -8.76
C THR A 189 12.31 0.93 -8.71
N THR A 190 13.13 0.42 -9.63
CA THR A 190 14.55 0.75 -9.79
C THR A 190 14.81 1.62 -11.02
N MET A 191 15.92 2.35 -10.99
CA MET A 191 16.38 3.21 -12.07
C MET A 191 16.98 2.38 -13.22
N GLY A 192 16.12 1.74 -14.01
CA GLY A 192 16.53 0.80 -15.06
C GLY A 192 17.14 -0.47 -14.47
N ASP A 193 18.26 -0.92 -15.04
CA ASP A 193 19.00 -2.13 -14.60
C ASP A 193 19.88 -1.89 -13.36
N LEU A 194 19.78 -0.72 -12.74
CA LEU A 194 20.55 -0.36 -11.56
C LEU A 194 19.91 -0.88 -10.27
N PRO A 195 20.71 -1.11 -9.21
CA PRO A 195 20.18 -1.49 -7.92
C PRO A 195 19.50 -0.32 -7.18
N GLN A 196 19.75 0.93 -7.56
CA GLN A 196 19.13 2.10 -6.93
C GLN A 196 17.63 2.19 -7.23
N PHE A 197 16.82 2.36 -6.18
CA PHE A 197 15.40 2.65 -6.29
C PHE A 197 15.14 4.08 -6.81
N TRP A 198 13.99 4.32 -7.45
CA TRP A 198 13.58 5.70 -7.78
C TRP A 198 13.49 6.61 -6.55
N ALA A 199 13.09 6.04 -5.40
CA ALA A 199 13.05 6.73 -4.11
C ALA A 199 14.42 6.90 -3.43
N TRP A 200 15.54 6.62 -4.12
CA TRP A 200 16.89 6.64 -3.54
C TRP A 200 17.20 7.90 -2.72
N ALA A 201 16.83 9.08 -3.22
CA ALA A 201 17.12 10.36 -2.55
C ALA A 201 16.38 10.55 -1.22
N LEU A 202 15.38 9.70 -0.94
CA LEU A 202 14.56 9.75 0.27
C LEU A 202 15.01 8.72 1.33
N GLU A 203 16.08 7.96 1.06
CA GLU A 203 16.56 6.93 1.98
C GLU A 203 16.97 7.51 3.33
N GLN A 204 16.52 6.88 4.41
CA GLN A 204 16.92 7.23 5.77
C GLN A 204 17.51 6.02 6.48
N GLY A 205 18.66 6.18 7.12
CA GLY A 205 19.26 5.12 7.95
C GLY A 205 19.62 3.83 7.20
N SER A 206 19.91 3.89 5.90
CA SER A 206 20.16 2.71 5.05
C SER A 206 19.01 1.69 5.01
N GLU A 207 17.77 2.17 5.21
CA GLU A 207 16.56 1.34 5.33
C GLU A 207 16.23 0.50 4.07
N PHE A 208 16.83 0.80 2.92
CA PHE A 208 16.70 0.01 1.70
C PHE A 208 18.03 -0.17 0.93
N GLY A 209 19.14 -0.26 1.66
CA GLY A 209 20.43 -0.74 1.15
C GLY A 209 21.60 0.24 1.27
N GLY A 210 21.38 1.52 1.60
CA GLY A 210 22.45 2.50 1.81
C GLY A 210 23.34 2.70 0.58
N LEU A 211 22.75 2.64 -0.62
CA LEU A 211 23.50 2.65 -1.86
C LEU A 211 24.06 4.04 -2.18
N PRO A 212 25.23 4.12 -2.84
CA PRO A 212 25.76 5.40 -3.30
C PRO A 212 24.83 6.04 -4.34
N PRO A 213 24.95 7.37 -4.56
CA PRO A 213 24.21 8.06 -5.61
C PRO A 213 24.34 7.35 -6.96
N PRO A 214 23.25 7.32 -7.77
CA PRO A 214 23.32 6.81 -9.13
C PRO A 214 24.48 7.45 -9.92
N PRO A 215 25.15 6.70 -10.80
CA PRO A 215 26.26 7.21 -11.57
C PRO A 215 25.85 8.40 -12.46
N ARG A 216 26.78 9.34 -12.67
CA ARG A 216 26.57 10.43 -13.64
C ARG A 216 26.43 9.87 -15.04
N GLY A 217 25.55 10.47 -15.85
CA GLY A 217 25.33 10.03 -17.24
C GLY A 217 24.42 8.81 -17.37
N LEU A 218 23.51 8.59 -16.41
CA LEU A 218 22.52 7.53 -16.46
C LEU A 218 21.71 7.59 -17.77
N GLU A 219 21.93 6.61 -18.64
CA GLU A 219 21.03 6.35 -19.76
C GLU A 219 19.80 5.64 -19.20
N LEU A 220 18.73 6.41 -18.99
CA LEU A 220 17.43 5.86 -18.65
C LEU A 220 16.93 5.03 -19.85
N ARG A 221 17.17 3.72 -19.81
CA ARG A 221 16.48 2.73 -20.67
C ARG A 221 15.03 2.55 -20.23
N VAL A 222 14.33 3.66 -20.00
CA VAL A 222 12.89 3.64 -19.74
C VAL A 222 12.23 3.94 -21.06
N SER A 223 12.00 2.88 -21.82
CA SER A 223 11.43 2.99 -23.14
C SER A 223 9.95 3.38 -23.07
N HIS A 224 9.60 4.35 -23.92
CA HIS A 224 8.22 4.72 -24.17
C HIS A 224 7.58 3.85 -25.27
N ARG A 225 8.30 2.82 -25.75
CA ARG A 225 7.79 1.91 -26.77
C ARG A 225 6.86 0.90 -26.14
N ARG A 226 5.72 0.67 -26.80
CA ARG A 226 4.66 -0.27 -26.39
C ARG A 226 5.20 -1.62 -25.91
N GLY A 227 6.19 -2.19 -26.61
CA GLY A 227 6.75 -3.51 -26.34
C GLY A 227 7.70 -3.63 -25.16
N GLU A 228 8.15 -2.51 -24.60
CA GLU A 228 9.06 -2.49 -23.45
C GLU A 228 8.32 -2.07 -22.16
N LEU A 229 7.05 -1.64 -22.28
CA LEU A 229 6.12 -1.49 -21.16
C LEU A 229 5.54 -2.82 -20.68
N THR A 230 6.05 -3.93 -21.21
CA THR A 230 5.51 -5.28 -20.99
C THR A 230 6.62 -6.20 -20.52
N HIS A 231 6.44 -6.75 -19.33
CA HIS A 231 7.48 -7.34 -18.48
C HIS A 231 8.04 -8.69 -18.93
N ASP A 232 7.84 -9.09 -20.18
CA ASP A 232 8.31 -10.38 -20.65
C ASP A 232 9.28 -10.18 -21.81
N ASP A 233 10.58 -10.21 -21.52
CA ASP A 233 11.67 -10.34 -22.51
C ASP A 233 11.53 -11.61 -23.38
N VAL A 234 10.57 -12.49 -23.04
CA VAL A 234 10.27 -13.76 -23.69
C VAL A 234 9.15 -13.62 -24.72
N ARG A 235 8.36 -12.54 -24.72
CA ARG A 235 7.20 -12.38 -25.61
C ARG A 235 7.38 -11.16 -26.54
N PRO A 236 7.05 -11.26 -27.84
CA PRO A 236 7.09 -10.11 -28.73
C PRO A 236 6.25 -8.95 -28.19
N ALA A 237 6.66 -7.71 -28.48
CA ALA A 237 5.95 -6.46 -28.17
C ALA A 237 4.44 -6.45 -28.47
N GLU A 238 4.00 -7.33 -29.37
CA GLU A 238 2.63 -7.52 -29.82
C GLU A 238 1.81 -8.39 -28.84
N ALA A 239 2.41 -9.41 -28.21
CA ALA A 239 1.76 -10.29 -27.21
C ALA A 239 1.54 -9.63 -25.84
N ALA A 240 1.96 -8.38 -25.77
CA ALA A 240 2.10 -7.53 -24.61
C ALA A 240 0.91 -6.56 -24.48
N ALA A 241 0.30 -6.22 -25.62
CA ALA A 241 -1.01 -5.57 -25.67
C ALA A 241 -2.13 -6.47 -25.10
N ASP A 242 -1.92 -7.79 -25.13
CA ASP A 242 -2.84 -8.81 -24.64
C ASP A 242 -2.41 -9.41 -23.28
N ASP A 243 -1.53 -8.76 -22.52
CA ASP A 243 -1.17 -9.23 -21.17
C ASP A 243 -2.40 -9.12 -20.25
N PRO A 244 -3.02 -10.25 -19.84
CA PRO A 244 -4.25 -10.21 -19.05
C PRO A 244 -4.00 -9.81 -17.58
N ARG A 245 -2.73 -9.56 -17.20
CA ARG A 245 -2.34 -9.18 -15.85
C ARG A 245 -2.78 -7.74 -15.57
N GLY A 246 -3.63 -7.57 -14.56
CA GLY A 246 -3.80 -6.29 -13.89
C GLY A 246 -2.58 -5.99 -13.01
N ASN A 247 -2.21 -4.73 -12.88
CA ASN A 247 -1.17 -4.30 -11.95
C ASN A 247 -1.81 -3.31 -10.96
N THR A 248 -1.31 -3.20 -9.75
CA THR A 248 -1.97 -2.37 -8.73
C THR A 248 -1.02 -2.07 -7.58
N THR A 249 -0.88 -0.82 -7.20
CA THR A 249 -0.26 -0.42 -5.93
C THR A 249 -1.32 0.14 -5.00
N ILE A 250 -1.58 -0.56 -3.90
CA ILE A 250 -2.61 -0.18 -2.92
C ILE A 250 -1.97 0.19 -1.60
N ALA A 251 -2.36 1.35 -1.07
CA ALA A 251 -1.68 1.94 0.07
C ALA A 251 -2.65 2.57 1.07
N VAL A 252 -2.15 2.70 2.31
CA VAL A 252 -2.75 3.51 3.37
C VAL A 252 -1.67 4.48 3.86
N VAL A 253 -2.02 5.75 3.96
CA VAL A 253 -1.26 6.74 4.73
C VAL A 253 -2.04 7.10 5.99
N ALA A 254 -1.35 7.28 7.10
CA ALA A 254 -1.96 7.62 8.38
C ALA A 254 -1.26 8.81 9.03
N THR A 255 -2.00 9.57 9.81
CA THR A 255 -1.46 10.64 10.67
C THR A 255 -2.22 10.74 11.98
N ASN A 256 -1.55 11.24 13.01
CA ASN A 256 -2.19 11.61 14.26
C ASN A 256 -2.84 13.01 14.23
N ALA A 257 -2.61 13.80 13.18
CA ALA A 257 -3.26 15.09 12.98
C ALA A 257 -4.80 14.95 12.92
N ARG A 258 -5.51 15.96 13.42
CA ARG A 258 -6.97 16.06 13.27
C ARG A 258 -7.33 16.64 11.92
N LEU A 259 -7.89 15.82 11.05
CA LEU A 259 -8.36 16.22 9.71
C LEU A 259 -9.85 15.96 9.56
N ASP A 260 -10.54 16.81 8.80
CA ASP A 260 -11.86 16.47 8.26
C ASP A 260 -11.70 15.60 7.00
N LYS A 261 -12.82 15.09 6.44
CA LYS A 261 -12.79 14.22 5.25
C LYS A 261 -12.18 14.91 4.03
N ALA A 262 -12.40 16.21 3.85
CA ALA A 262 -11.91 16.94 2.68
C ALA A 262 -10.39 17.11 2.75
N THR A 263 -9.85 17.45 3.92
CA THR A 263 -8.40 17.51 4.15
C THR A 263 -7.79 16.10 4.13
N CYS A 264 -8.47 15.08 4.65
CA CYS A 264 -8.03 13.69 4.55
C CYS A 264 -7.96 13.24 3.08
N ARG A 265 -8.92 13.62 2.23
CA ARG A 265 -8.88 13.38 0.78
C ARG A 265 -7.72 14.13 0.12
N ARG A 266 -7.46 15.37 0.53
CA ARG A 266 -6.28 16.12 0.05
C ARG A 266 -4.98 15.40 0.41
N LEU A 267 -4.88 14.84 1.61
CA LEU A 267 -3.73 14.04 2.03
C LEU A 267 -3.55 12.80 1.15
N ALA A 268 -4.63 12.05 0.86
CA ALA A 268 -4.59 10.91 -0.06
C ALA A 268 -4.12 11.32 -1.46
N VAL A 269 -4.61 12.45 -1.99
CA VAL A 269 -4.17 13.01 -3.29
C VAL A 269 -2.67 13.33 -3.28
N MET A 270 -2.18 14.03 -2.26
CA MET A 270 -0.76 14.41 -2.16
C MET A 270 0.13 13.17 -2.01
N ALA A 271 -0.34 12.16 -1.27
CA ALA A 271 0.40 10.92 -1.08
C ALA A 271 0.63 10.16 -2.38
N GLN A 272 -0.24 10.27 -3.40
CA GLN A 272 -0.03 9.67 -4.73
C GLN A 272 1.31 10.10 -5.35
N ASP A 273 1.78 11.32 -5.08
CA ASP A 273 3.08 11.78 -5.57
C ASP A 273 4.23 10.88 -5.08
N GLY A 274 4.07 10.25 -3.91
CA GLY A 274 4.99 9.25 -3.39
C GLY A 274 5.08 8.01 -4.28
N LEU A 275 3.96 7.54 -4.82
CA LEU A 275 3.94 6.46 -5.81
C LEU A 275 4.66 6.91 -7.09
N ALA A 276 4.37 8.11 -7.60
CA ALA A 276 5.03 8.64 -8.80
C ALA A 276 6.55 8.87 -8.63
N ARG A 277 7.02 9.16 -7.41
CA ARG A 277 8.45 9.28 -7.07
C ARG A 277 9.16 7.92 -6.96
N ALA A 278 8.42 6.83 -6.76
CA ALA A 278 9.00 5.50 -6.49
C ALA A 278 8.75 4.47 -7.59
N ILE A 279 7.79 4.71 -8.48
CA ILE A 279 7.31 3.75 -9.49
C ILE A 279 7.23 4.44 -10.85
N ARG A 280 7.82 3.82 -11.88
CA ARG A 280 7.77 4.37 -13.24
C ARG A 280 7.52 3.29 -14.32
N PRO A 281 6.46 3.40 -15.14
CA PRO A 281 5.29 4.30 -14.99
C PRO A 281 4.37 3.87 -13.84
N VAL A 282 3.47 4.76 -13.41
CA VAL A 282 2.42 4.49 -12.42
C VAL A 282 1.10 5.07 -12.91
N HIS A 283 -0.04 4.66 -12.33
CA HIS A 283 -1.38 5.11 -12.70
C HIS A 283 -1.74 4.84 -14.16
N THR A 284 -1.21 3.77 -14.74
CA THR A 284 -1.54 3.38 -16.12
C THR A 284 -3.00 2.91 -16.21
N PRO A 285 -3.59 2.80 -17.42
CA PRO A 285 -4.94 2.28 -17.59
C PRO A 285 -5.15 0.87 -17.03
N GLN A 286 -4.09 0.08 -16.88
CA GLN A 286 -4.10 -1.27 -16.31
C GLN A 286 -3.81 -1.29 -14.80
N ASP A 287 -3.43 -0.15 -14.22
CA ASP A 287 -3.14 -0.05 -12.80
C ASP A 287 -4.41 0.18 -11.99
N GLY A 288 -4.53 -0.48 -10.84
CA GLY A 288 -5.64 -0.27 -9.87
C GLY A 288 -5.29 0.68 -8.72
N ASP A 289 -4.28 1.54 -8.90
CA ASP A 289 -3.65 2.29 -7.81
C ASP A 289 -4.65 3.09 -6.96
N SER A 290 -4.58 2.87 -5.65
CA SER A 290 -5.48 3.49 -4.67
C SER A 290 -4.73 3.82 -3.39
N VAL A 291 -4.89 5.05 -2.90
CA VAL A 291 -4.31 5.51 -1.63
C VAL A 291 -5.46 5.90 -0.70
N PHE A 292 -5.56 5.22 0.43
CA PHE A 292 -6.44 5.63 1.52
C PHE A 292 -5.66 6.51 2.50
N ALA A 293 -6.34 7.47 3.10
CA ALA A 293 -5.81 8.27 4.18
C ALA A 293 -6.61 8.02 5.46
N LEU A 294 -5.91 7.96 6.60
CA LEU A 294 -6.46 7.85 7.95
C LEU A 294 -5.94 8.99 8.82
N ALA A 295 -6.81 9.61 9.60
CA ALA A 295 -6.46 10.64 10.58
C ALA A 295 -7.03 10.27 11.95
N THR A 296 -6.16 9.93 12.90
CA THR A 296 -6.59 9.46 14.24
C THR A 296 -6.96 10.61 15.18
N GLY A 297 -6.58 11.85 14.84
CA GLY A 297 -7.01 13.06 15.55
C GLY A 297 -6.49 13.19 16.98
N GLN A 298 -5.41 12.49 17.30
CA GLN A 298 -4.79 12.49 18.63
C GLN A 298 -3.87 13.69 18.86
N LEU A 299 -3.39 14.34 17.80
CA LEU A 299 -2.68 15.60 17.89
C LEU A 299 -3.69 16.73 18.14
N GLY A 300 -3.54 17.43 19.27
CA GLY A 300 -4.44 18.52 19.70
C GLY A 300 -4.26 19.84 18.95
N GLN A 301 -3.55 19.84 17.83
CA GLN A 301 -3.19 21.03 17.06
C GLN A 301 -4.12 21.20 15.86
N THR A 302 -4.59 22.43 15.63
CA THR A 302 -5.31 22.80 14.41
C THR A 302 -4.34 22.89 13.24
N MET A 303 -4.71 22.30 12.10
CA MET A 303 -3.89 22.30 10.89
C MET A 303 -4.19 23.53 10.04
N ASP A 304 -3.20 24.40 9.88
CA ASP A 304 -3.25 25.48 8.88
C ASP A 304 -2.82 24.96 7.48
N PRO A 305 -3.00 25.75 6.40
CA PRO A 305 -2.65 25.31 5.05
C PRO A 305 -1.17 24.92 4.87
N LEU A 306 -0.24 25.53 5.60
CA LEU A 306 1.18 25.23 5.51
C LEU A 306 1.49 23.91 6.22
N MET A 307 0.88 23.65 7.38
CA MET A 307 0.97 22.37 8.08
C MET A 307 0.34 21.23 7.26
N ILE A 308 -0.73 21.50 6.50
CA ILE A 308 -1.29 20.51 5.56
C ILE A 308 -0.31 20.22 4.42
N ALA A 309 0.39 21.24 3.91
CA ALA A 309 1.42 21.07 2.88
C ALA A 309 2.62 20.25 3.40
N GLU A 310 3.06 20.52 4.63
CA GLU A 310 4.08 19.72 5.33
C GLU A 310 3.61 18.27 5.47
N LEU A 311 2.43 18.06 6.05
CA LEU A 311 1.83 16.73 6.25
C LEU A 311 1.77 15.91 4.96
N GLY A 312 1.28 16.50 3.86
CA GLY A 312 1.19 15.78 2.59
C GLY A 312 2.54 15.53 1.92
N THR A 313 3.52 16.42 2.12
CA THR A 313 4.92 16.16 1.69
C THR A 313 5.48 14.95 2.42
N LEU A 314 5.30 14.90 3.74
CA LEU A 314 5.72 13.78 4.58
C LEU A 314 5.02 12.48 4.19
N ALA A 315 3.72 12.52 3.90
CA ALA A 315 2.97 11.35 3.48
C ALA A 315 3.45 10.80 2.14
N ALA A 316 3.72 11.67 1.17
CA ALA A 316 4.29 11.29 -0.12
C ALA A 316 5.70 10.70 0.04
N ASP A 317 6.56 11.29 0.86
CA ASP A 317 7.92 10.78 1.09
C ASP A 317 7.91 9.45 1.85
N CYS A 318 7.05 9.30 2.88
CA CYS A 318 6.85 8.02 3.56
C CYS A 318 6.33 6.96 2.59
N LEU A 319 5.40 7.29 1.71
CA LEU A 319 4.87 6.32 0.74
C LEU A 319 5.94 5.91 -0.28
N ALA A 320 6.74 6.85 -0.78
CA ALA A 320 7.85 6.54 -1.68
C ALA A 320 8.90 5.62 -1.03
N ARG A 321 9.27 5.91 0.23
CA ARG A 321 10.17 5.06 1.04
C ARG A 321 9.56 3.68 1.28
N ALA A 322 8.26 3.62 1.61
CA ALA A 322 7.55 2.37 1.83
C ALA A 322 7.55 1.50 0.56
N VAL A 323 7.39 2.07 -0.63
CA VAL A 323 7.52 1.34 -1.91
C VAL A 323 8.90 0.70 -2.05
N ALA A 324 10.00 1.46 -1.85
CA ALA A 324 11.35 0.90 -1.93
C ALA A 324 11.58 -0.22 -0.92
N ARG A 325 11.13 -0.02 0.33
CA ARG A 325 11.22 -1.03 1.39
C ARG A 325 10.42 -2.29 1.09
N ALA A 326 9.27 -2.18 0.43
CA ALA A 326 8.49 -3.34 0.00
C ALA A 326 9.32 -4.30 -0.86
N ILE A 327 10.07 -3.75 -1.81
CA ILE A 327 10.89 -4.49 -2.76
C ILE A 327 12.20 -4.97 -2.13
N TYR A 328 12.83 -4.13 -1.31
CA TYR A 328 14.08 -4.43 -0.62
C TYR A 328 13.95 -5.61 0.36
N HIS A 329 12.81 -5.68 1.08
CA HIS A 329 12.53 -6.75 2.04
C HIS A 329 11.89 -7.99 1.41
N ALA A 330 11.45 -7.93 0.14
CA ALA A 330 10.87 -9.07 -0.55
C ALA A 330 11.89 -10.19 -0.78
N ARG A 331 11.40 -11.43 -0.81
CA ARG A 331 12.20 -12.63 -1.12
C ARG A 331 11.66 -13.29 -2.37
N THR A 332 12.54 -13.89 -3.17
CA THR A 332 12.16 -14.56 -4.41
C THR A 332 11.02 -15.54 -4.17
N LEU A 333 10.00 -15.46 -5.02
CA LEU A 333 8.83 -16.33 -4.95
C LEU A 333 8.42 -16.74 -6.37
N GLY A 334 8.50 -18.05 -6.64
CA GLY A 334 8.27 -18.57 -7.99
C GLY A 334 9.31 -18.02 -8.97
N GLY A 335 8.86 -17.53 -10.13
CA GLY A 335 9.72 -16.95 -11.16
C GLY A 335 10.02 -15.46 -10.98
N PHE A 336 9.71 -14.86 -9.83
CA PHE A 336 9.95 -13.44 -9.58
C PHE A 336 11.16 -13.26 -8.66
N PRO A 337 12.32 -12.84 -9.19
CA PRO A 337 13.53 -12.66 -8.38
C PRO A 337 13.37 -11.47 -7.44
N SER A 338 13.89 -11.58 -6.22
CA SER A 338 13.98 -10.44 -5.32
C SER A 338 15.08 -9.48 -5.73
N TRP A 339 14.99 -8.25 -5.25
CA TRP A 339 16.06 -7.27 -5.39
C TRP A 339 17.38 -7.78 -4.80
N GLN A 340 17.32 -8.48 -3.66
CA GLN A 340 18.49 -9.07 -3.01
C GLN A 340 19.15 -10.15 -3.87
N GLU A 341 18.38 -10.93 -4.62
CA GLU A 341 18.96 -11.94 -5.52
C GLU A 341 19.60 -11.29 -6.76
N MET A 342 18.95 -10.26 -7.33
CA MET A 342 19.46 -9.59 -8.52
C MET A 342 20.67 -8.68 -8.23
N PHE A 343 20.70 -8.06 -7.03
CA PHE A 343 21.57 -6.93 -6.73
C PHE A 343 22.22 -6.98 -5.34
N GLY A 344 21.72 -7.84 -4.44
CA GLY A 344 22.31 -8.02 -3.12
C GLY A 344 23.74 -8.56 -3.25
N ARG A 345 24.61 -8.09 -2.36
CA ARG A 345 26.01 -8.54 -2.27
C ARG A 345 26.15 -9.72 -1.34
#